data_AF-A0AA96YKM8-F1
#
_entry.id   AF-A0AA96YKM8-F1
#
_cell.length_a   1.000
_cell.length_b   1.000
_cell.length_c   1.000
_cell.angle_alpha   90.00
_cell.angle_beta   90.00
_cell.angle_gamma   90.00
#
_symmetry.space_group_name_H-M   'P 1'
#
loop_
_entity.id
_entity.type
_entity.pdbx_description
1 polymer ?
#
loop_
_entity_poly.entity_id
_entity_poly.type
_entity_poly.pdbx_seq_one_letter_code
_entity_poly.pdbx_strand_id
1 'polypeptide(L)'
;MSQAGFWDWEERQAKLRQKKDLLVRLNQIVPWEDFRPTLEKIHDKPRKSNAGRKAIDVVVMFKLLILQQLYNISDEELEYQVSDRLSFMQFMGFSTL
;
A
#
# COMPACT_ATOMS: atom_id res chain seq x y z
N MET A 1 -16.32 10.89 29.33
CA MET A 1 -16.19 10.55 27.90
C MET A 1 -16.35 11.84 27.12
N SER A 2 -15.29 12.36 26.49
CA SER A 2 -15.35 13.62 25.74
C SER A 2 -16.05 13.40 24.41
N GLN A 3 -17.10 14.18 24.17
CA GLN A 3 -17.84 14.20 22.92
C GLN A 3 -16.95 14.88 21.86
N ALA A 4 -16.58 14.15 20.80
CA ALA A 4 -15.81 14.71 19.69
C ALA A 4 -16.54 15.93 19.12
N GLY A 5 -15.90 17.09 19.17
CA GLY A 5 -16.47 18.34 18.71
C GLY A 5 -16.60 18.37 17.20
N PHE A 6 -17.46 19.23 16.66
CA PHE A 6 -17.60 19.45 15.22
C PHE A 6 -16.26 19.68 14.51
N TRP A 7 -15.31 20.36 15.17
CA TRP A 7 -13.96 20.62 14.68
C TRP A 7 -13.06 19.37 14.58
N ASP A 8 -13.25 18.37 15.46
CA ASP A 8 -12.49 17.10 15.39
C ASP A 8 -12.82 16.32 14.11
N TRP A 9 -14.04 16.46 13.61
CA TRP A 9 -14.47 15.82 12.36
C TRP A 9 -13.82 16.49 11.15
N GLU A 10 -13.76 17.81 11.09
CA GLU A 10 -13.10 18.53 10.01
C GLU A 10 -11.60 18.21 9.95
N GLU A 11 -10.91 18.18 11.09
CA GLU A 11 -9.51 17.78 11.15
C GLU A 11 -9.30 16.33 10.69
N ARG A 12 -10.17 15.41 11.13
CA ARG A 12 -10.09 14.01 10.72
C ARG A 12 -10.32 13.86 9.22
N GLN A 13 -11.28 14.60 8.65
CA GLN A 13 -11.54 14.63 7.21
C GLN A 13 -10.38 15.24 6.42
N ALA A 14 -9.78 16.33 6.91
CA ALA A 14 -8.62 16.96 6.28
C ALA A 14 -7.41 16.00 6.27
N LYS A 15 -7.13 15.32 7.39
CA LYS A 15 -6.07 14.30 7.49
C LYS A 15 -6.32 13.14 6.53
N LEU A 16 -7.57 12.70 6.37
CA LEU A 16 -7.93 11.64 5.41
C LEU A 16 -7.71 12.07 3.95
N ARG A 17 -8.11 13.31 3.59
CA ARG A 17 -7.88 13.88 2.26
C ARG A 17 -6.38 14.01 1.96
N GLN A 18 -5.61 14.57 2.88
CA GLN A 18 -4.16 14.72 2.74
C GLN A 18 -3.46 13.37 2.55
N LYS A 19 -3.87 12.34 3.30
CA LYS A 19 -3.33 10.97 3.13
C LYS A 19 -3.70 10.37 1.78
N LYS A 20 -4.89 10.63 1.25
CA LYS A 20 -5.28 10.23 -0.11
C LYS A 20 -4.38 10.90 -1.15
N ASP A 21 -4.11 12.19 -0.99
CA ASP A 21 -3.23 12.95 -1.87
C ASP A 21 -1.77 12.46 -1.81
N LEU A 22 -1.32 12.00 -0.63
CA LEU A 22 0.04 11.46 -0.47
C LEU A 22 0.28 10.22 -1.32
N LEU A 23 -0.64 9.24 -1.30
CA LEU A 23 -0.48 8.00 -2.08
C LEU A 23 -0.51 8.26 -3.58
N VAL A 24 -1.38 9.18 -4.03
CA VAL A 24 -1.43 9.60 -5.44
C VAL A 24 -0.11 10.25 -5.85
N ARG A 25 0.41 11.18 -5.04
CA ARG A 25 1.69 11.83 -5.31
C ARG A 25 2.85 10.84 -5.30
N LEU A 26 2.91 9.92 -4.32
CA LEU A 26 3.93 8.87 -4.27
C LEU A 26 3.95 8.05 -5.55
N ASN A 27 2.78 7.67 -6.05
CA ASN A 27 2.69 6.93 -7.31
C ASN A 27 3.18 7.71 -8.53
N GLN A 28 3.09 9.05 -8.51
CA GLN A 28 3.54 9.91 -9.61
C GLN A 28 5.05 10.20 -9.57
N ILE A 29 5.62 10.37 -8.38
CA ILE A 29 7.01 10.82 -8.22
C ILE A 29 8.01 9.67 -8.17
N VAL A 30 7.59 8.48 -7.71
CA VAL A 30 8.50 7.35 -7.51
C VAL A 30 8.50 6.48 -8.77
N PRO A 31 9.64 6.29 -9.45
CA PRO A 31 9.74 5.37 -10.58
C PRO A 31 9.84 3.93 -10.05
N TRP A 32 8.69 3.32 -9.74
CA TRP A 32 8.62 2.03 -9.04
C TRP A 32 9.37 0.88 -9.74
N GLU A 33 9.35 0.88 -11.07
CA GLU A 33 9.98 -0.17 -11.88
C GLU A 33 11.52 -0.11 -11.84
N ASP A 34 12.11 1.04 -11.52
CA ASP A 34 13.56 1.17 -11.38
C ASP A 34 14.10 0.34 -10.20
N PHE A 35 13.25 0.01 -9.22
CA PHE A 35 13.59 -0.85 -8.09
C PHE A 35 13.53 -2.34 -8.43
N ARG A 36 12.80 -2.74 -9.48
CA ARG A 36 12.57 -4.15 -9.83
C ARG A 36 13.87 -4.96 -9.93
N PRO A 37 14.93 -4.52 -10.64
CA PRO A 37 16.15 -5.32 -10.76
C PRO A 37 16.84 -5.59 -9.41
N THR A 38 16.72 -4.66 -8.46
CA THR A 38 17.26 -4.81 -7.11
C THR A 38 16.40 -5.75 -6.27
N LEU A 39 15.08 -5.60 -6.36
CA LEU A 39 14.13 -6.42 -5.62
C LEU A 39 14.11 -7.88 -6.11
N GLU A 40 14.18 -8.12 -7.41
CA GLU A 40 14.34 -9.46 -7.99
C GLU A 40 15.66 -10.09 -7.53
N LYS A 41 16.74 -9.29 -7.49
CA LYS A 41 18.00 -9.54 -6.76
C LYS A 41 17.81 -10.33 -5.46
N ILE A 42 16.99 -9.74 -4.59
CA ILE A 42 16.79 -10.17 -3.21
C ILE A 42 15.75 -11.30 -3.14
N HIS A 43 14.78 -11.29 -4.06
CA HIS A 43 13.67 -12.23 -4.10
C HIS A 43 13.97 -13.49 -4.93
N ASP A 44 15.13 -13.57 -5.58
CA ASP A 44 15.55 -14.74 -6.36
C ASP A 44 15.78 -15.94 -5.43
N LYS A 45 14.69 -16.68 -5.20
CA LYS A 45 14.68 -17.94 -4.46
C LYS A 45 14.26 -19.03 -5.45
N PRO A 46 15.11 -20.04 -5.69
CA PRO A 46 14.77 -21.12 -6.60
C PRO A 46 13.52 -21.84 -6.08
N ARG A 47 12.47 -21.91 -6.92
CA ARG A 47 11.27 -22.67 -6.61
C ARG A 47 11.62 -24.15 -6.52
N LYS A 48 11.31 -24.78 -5.38
CA LYS A 48 11.46 -26.24 -5.19
C LYS A 48 10.43 -27.06 -5.97
N SER A 49 9.32 -26.45 -6.40
CA SER A 49 8.23 -27.10 -7.13
C SER A 49 7.38 -26.05 -7.87
N ASN A 50 6.68 -26.47 -8.93
CA ASN A 50 5.65 -25.67 -9.61
C ASN A 50 4.30 -25.65 -8.87
N ALA A 51 4.19 -26.39 -7.76
CA ALA A 51 3.00 -26.37 -6.91
C ALA A 51 2.96 -25.11 -6.02
N GLY A 52 1.76 -24.54 -5.84
CA GLY A 52 1.50 -23.43 -4.92
C GLY A 52 1.07 -22.12 -5.59
N ARG A 53 0.71 -21.13 -4.77
CA ARG A 53 0.30 -19.79 -5.23
C ARG A 53 1.47 -19.12 -5.96
N LYS A 54 1.18 -18.45 -7.08
CA LYS A 54 2.16 -17.61 -7.77
C LYS A 54 2.69 -16.55 -6.80
N ALA A 55 3.97 -16.22 -6.94
CA ALA A 55 4.60 -15.20 -6.12
C ALA A 55 3.97 -13.85 -6.47
N ILE A 56 3.78 -13.02 -5.45
CA ILE A 56 3.35 -11.63 -5.63
C ILE A 56 4.44 -10.90 -6.40
N ASP A 57 4.05 -9.98 -7.28
CA ASP A 57 5.00 -9.12 -7.99
C ASP A 57 5.88 -8.34 -6.99
N VAL A 58 7.18 -8.24 -7.27
CA VAL A 58 8.14 -7.67 -6.32
C VAL A 58 7.90 -6.18 -6.05
N VAL A 59 7.40 -5.43 -7.05
CA VAL A 59 7.08 -4.01 -6.90
C VAL A 59 5.81 -3.84 -6.07
N VAL A 60 4.82 -4.71 -6.29
CA VAL A 60 3.60 -4.78 -5.46
C VAL A 60 3.96 -5.08 -4.00
N MET A 61 4.86 -6.04 -3.75
CA MET A 61 5.35 -6.35 -2.40
C MET A 61 6.04 -5.14 -1.77
N PHE A 62 6.87 -4.43 -2.52
CA PHE A 62 7.55 -3.24 -2.02
C PHE A 62 6.56 -2.12 -1.64
N LYS A 63 5.53 -1.91 -2.46
CA LYS A 63 4.44 -0.97 -2.14
C LYS A 63 3.66 -1.35 -0.88
N LEU A 64 3.42 -2.64 -0.65
CA LEU A 64 2.78 -3.14 0.58
C LEU A 64 3.59 -2.78 1.83
N LEU A 65 4.91 -2.99 1.81
CA LEU A 65 5.80 -2.64 2.92
C LEU A 65 5.78 -1.13 3.21
N ILE A 66 5.70 -0.30 2.17
CA ILE A 66 5.57 1.15 2.34
C ILE A 66 4.22 1.50 2.99
N LEU A 67 3.13 0.87 2.58
CA LEU A 67 1.81 1.08 3.22
C LEU A 67 1.83 0.67 4.69
N GLN A 68 2.43 -0.47 5.03
CA GLN A 68 2.60 -0.89 6.42
C GLN A 68 3.32 0.17 7.25
N GLN A 69 4.44 0.70 6.74
CA GLN A 69 5.22 1.71 7.44
C GLN A 69 4.49 3.07 7.54
N LEU A 70 3.78 3.50 6.50
CA LEU A 70 3.07 4.79 6.48
C LEU A 70 1.84 4.82 7.40
N TYR A 71 1.19 3.67 7.58
CA TYR A 71 -0.03 3.56 8.38
C TYR A 71 0.20 2.86 9.73
N ASN A 72 1.41 2.33 9.97
CA ASN A 72 1.79 1.60 11.17
C ASN A 72 0.80 0.45 11.49
N ILE A 73 0.55 -0.39 10.48
CA ILE A 73 -0.39 -1.51 10.54
C ILE A 73 0.34 -2.86 10.40
N SER A 74 -0.24 -3.91 10.98
CA SER A 74 0.26 -5.28 10.88
C SER A 74 0.04 -5.88 9.48
N ASP A 75 0.67 -7.01 9.20
CA ASP A 75 0.45 -7.81 7.98
C ASP A 75 -1.01 -8.21 7.81
N GLU A 76 -1.64 -8.69 8.89
CA GLU A 76 -3.06 -9.11 8.88
C GLU A 76 -3.99 -7.93 8.58
N GLU A 77 -3.76 -6.79 9.24
CA GLU A 77 -4.54 -5.58 9.01
C GLU A 77 -4.31 -5.03 7.59
N LEU A 78 -3.08 -5.09 7.08
CA LEU A 78 -2.78 -4.68 5.70
C LEU A 78 -3.57 -5.49 4.68
N GLU A 79 -3.62 -6.82 4.83
CA GLU A 79 -4.35 -7.70 3.92
C GLU A 79 -5.84 -7.34 3.85
N TYR A 80 -6.44 -7.07 5.01
CA TYR A 80 -7.82 -6.59 5.11
C TYR A 80 -7.99 -5.21 4.45
N GLN A 81 -7.14 -4.25 4.80
CA GLN A 81 -7.24 -2.86 4.36
C GLN A 81 -6.98 -2.69 2.85
N VAL A 82 -6.08 -3.47 2.25
CA VAL A 82 -5.80 -3.42 0.80
C VAL A 82 -7.01 -3.91 -0.01
N SER A 83 -7.77 -4.85 0.54
CA SER A 83 -8.96 -5.39 -0.11
C SER A 83 -10.17 -4.45 -0.01
N ASP A 84 -10.26 -3.65 1.06
CA ASP A 84 -11.41 -2.78 1.33
C ASP A 84 -11.20 -1.33 0.84
N ARG A 85 -9.98 -0.79 0.97
CA ARG A 85 -9.73 0.63 0.73
C ARG A 85 -9.40 0.95 -0.71
N LEU A 86 -10.30 1.69 -1.37
CA LEU A 86 -10.08 2.21 -2.72
C LEU A 86 -8.76 2.97 -2.88
N SER A 87 -8.35 3.77 -1.89
CA SER A 87 -7.07 4.50 -1.96
C SER A 87 -5.86 3.55 -2.02
N PHE A 88 -5.93 2.39 -1.37
CA PHE A 88 -4.87 1.39 -1.42
C PHE A 88 -4.92 0.64 -2.74
N MET A 89 -6.10 0.21 -3.19
CA MET A 89 -6.26 -0.42 -4.51
C MET A 89 -5.75 0.47 -5.66
N GLN A 90 -6.01 1.77 -5.60
CA GLN A 90 -5.48 2.77 -6.54
C GLN A 90 -3.96 2.91 -6.43
N PHE A 91 -3.42 2.94 -5.21
CA PHE A 91 -1.96 2.98 -5.00
C PHE A 91 -1.25 1.76 -5.60
N MET A 92 -1.88 0.59 -5.48
CA MET A 92 -1.38 -0.68 -5.97
C MET A 92 -1.56 -0.87 -7.48
N GLY A 93 -2.36 -0.03 -8.14
CA GLY A 93 -2.65 -0.14 -9.58
C GLY A 93 -3.69 -1.21 -9.93
N PHE A 94 -4.48 -1.67 -8.95
CA PHE A 94 -5.52 -2.70 -9.15
C PHE A 94 -6.87 -2.12 -9.60
N SER A 95 -7.10 -0.83 -9.36
CA SER A 95 -8.32 -0.13 -9.74
C SER A 95 -8.06 0.78 -10.94
N THR A 96 -8.65 0.42 -12.07
CA THR A 96 -8.91 1.32 -13.21
C THR A 96 -10.26 2.00 -12.97
N LEU A 97 -10.25 3.31 -12.75
CA LEU A 97 -11.40 4.19 -12.99
C LEU A 97 -11.01 5.14 -14.12
#